data_AF-A0A6I9P9T5-F1
#
_entry.id   AF-A0A6I9P9T5-F1
#
_cell.length_a   1.000
_cell.length_b   1.000
_cell.length_c   1.000
_cell.angle_alpha   90.00
_cell.angle_beta   90.00
_cell.angle_gamma   90.00
#
_symmetry.space_group_name_H-M   'P 1'
#
loop_
_entity.id
_entity.type
_entity.pdbx_description
1 polymer ?
#
loop_
_entity_poly.entity_id
_entity_poly.type
_entity_poly.pdbx_seq_one_letter_code
_entity_poly.pdbx_strand_id
1 'polypeptide(L)'
;MSESLETTAMEERQEQLRELTEFTENCKEKLNHILESLGWSLDYKQELMEQCPYDSHHRVPARSLEKHKASCSLRKMGYSAEEENTSKKTSPQKVLLSENTDTPNDIAGT
;
A
#
# COMPACT_ATOMS: atom_id res chain seq x y z
N MET A 1 -43.05 40.99 10.97
CA MET A 1 -42.46 40.17 12.06
C MET A 1 -41.73 38.94 11.54
N SER A 2 -41.88 38.55 10.27
CA SER A 2 -41.20 37.38 9.68
C SER A 2 -39.70 37.62 9.42
N GLU A 3 -39.32 38.81 8.99
CA GLU A 3 -37.91 39.15 8.67
C GLU A 3 -36.97 39.05 9.88
N SER A 4 -37.47 39.25 11.11
CA SER A 4 -36.67 39.17 12.33
C SER A 4 -36.33 37.74 12.76
N LEU A 5 -37.07 36.74 12.26
CA LEU A 5 -36.83 35.32 12.57
C LEU A 5 -35.84 34.68 11.58
N GLU A 6 -35.79 35.19 10.35
CA GLU A 6 -34.83 34.75 9.34
C GLU A 6 -33.41 35.26 9.64
N THR A 7 -33.27 36.45 10.22
CA THR A 7 -31.97 36.98 10.65
C THR A 7 -31.36 36.16 11.79
N THR A 8 -32.18 35.76 12.77
CA THR A 8 -31.71 34.96 13.92
C THR A 8 -31.26 33.56 13.50
N ALA A 9 -31.99 32.91 12.58
CA ALA A 9 -31.61 31.59 12.07
C ALA A 9 -30.27 31.61 11.28
N MET A 10 -30.00 32.70 10.56
CA MET A 10 -28.73 32.88 9.85
C MET A 10 -27.57 33.14 10.80
N GLU A 11 -27.79 33.92 11.86
CA GLU A 11 -26.80 34.20 12.91
C GLU A 11 -26.43 32.94 13.70
N GLU A 12 -27.42 32.12 14.09
CA GLU A 12 -27.20 30.83 14.76
C GLU A 12 -26.34 29.89 13.92
N ARG A 13 -26.63 29.80 12.61
CA ARG A 13 -25.84 28.97 11.69
C ARG A 13 -24.40 29.46 11.56
N GLN A 14 -24.20 30.79 11.56
CA GLN A 14 -22.86 31.36 11.51
C GLN A 14 -22.08 31.07 12.81
N GLU A 15 -22.73 31.14 13.97
CA GLU A 15 -22.10 30.79 15.24
C GLU A 15 -21.69 29.32 15.26
N GLN A 16 -22.58 28.42 14.85
CA GLN A 16 -22.25 26.98 14.75
C GLN A 16 -21.05 26.71 13.83
N LEU A 17 -20.95 27.42 12.71
CA LEU A 17 -19.79 27.30 11.82
C LEU A 17 -18.51 27.81 12.46
N ARG A 18 -18.59 28.90 13.23
CA ARG A 18 -17.43 29.42 14.00
C ARG A 18 -16.97 28.39 15.02
N GLU A 19 -17.89 27.88 15.85
CA GLU A 19 -17.58 26.86 16.88
C GLU A 19 -16.94 25.61 16.28
N LEU A 20 -17.51 25.08 15.18
CA LEU A 20 -16.96 23.92 14.50
C LEU A 20 -15.57 24.19 13.94
N THR A 21 -15.35 25.38 13.36
CA THR A 21 -14.06 25.76 12.81
C THR A 21 -13.02 25.82 13.92
N GLU A 22 -13.28 26.57 15.00
CA GLU A 22 -12.39 26.70 16.15
C GLU A 22 -12.07 25.33 16.78
N PHE A 23 -13.09 24.48 16.93
CA PHE A 23 -12.90 23.13 17.45
C PHE A 23 -11.97 22.30 16.56
N THR A 24 -12.18 22.33 15.24
CA THR A 24 -11.33 21.56 14.30
C THR A 24 -9.90 22.09 14.25
N GLU A 25 -9.71 23.40 14.34
CA GLU A 25 -8.39 24.04 14.38
C GLU A 25 -7.64 23.67 15.66
N ASN A 26 -8.29 23.76 16.81
CA ASN A 26 -7.72 23.33 18.09
C ASN A 26 -7.33 21.83 18.09
N CYS A 27 -8.13 20.97 17.43
CA CYS A 27 -7.76 19.57 17.27
C CYS A 27 -6.51 19.39 16.39
N LYS A 28 -6.43 20.14 15.28
CA LYS A 28 -5.28 20.11 14.37
C LYS A 28 -4.01 20.57 15.07
N GLU A 29 -4.07 21.63 15.87
CA GLU A 29 -2.93 22.12 16.65
C GLU A 29 -2.44 21.10 17.67
N LYS A 30 -3.35 20.45 18.40
CA LYS A 30 -3.00 19.38 19.36
C LYS A 30 -2.30 18.21 18.67
N LEU A 31 -2.80 17.79 17.51
CA LEU A 31 -2.17 16.74 16.72
C LEU A 31 -0.78 17.14 16.25
N ASN A 32 -0.61 18.37 15.75
CA ASN A 32 0.70 18.88 15.35
C ASN A 32 1.69 18.90 16.51
N HIS A 33 1.28 19.37 17.70
CA HIS A 33 2.13 19.37 18.88
C HIS A 33 2.58 17.94 19.28
N ILE A 34 1.67 16.96 19.22
CA ILE A 34 2.01 15.56 19.48
C ILE A 34 3.04 15.07 18.43
N LEU A 35 2.81 15.36 17.15
CA LEU A 35 3.72 14.95 16.08
C LEU A 35 5.11 15.58 16.23
N GLU A 36 5.18 16.87 16.53
CA GLU A 36 6.43 17.58 16.81
C GLU A 36 7.17 16.96 17.99
N SER A 37 6.46 16.63 19.08
CA SER A 37 7.05 15.99 20.26
C SER A 37 7.64 14.61 19.95
N LEU A 38 7.09 13.92 18.95
CA LEU A 38 7.57 12.63 18.46
C LEU A 38 8.61 12.77 17.32
N GLY A 39 8.89 13.98 16.86
CA GLY A 39 9.75 14.24 15.70
C GLY A 39 9.14 13.76 14.37
N TRP A 40 7.81 13.61 14.29
CA TRP A 40 7.10 13.18 13.09
C TRP A 40 6.57 14.41 12.34
N SER A 41 6.65 14.37 11.01
CA SER A 41 6.04 15.39 10.14
C SER A 41 4.68 14.90 9.62
N LEU A 42 3.66 15.76 9.65
CA LEU A 42 2.35 15.54 9.01
C LEU A 42 2.42 15.61 7.46
N ASP A 43 3.60 15.44 6.87
CA ASP A 43 3.80 15.48 5.42
C ASP A 43 3.28 14.17 4.82
N TYR A 44 1.96 14.01 4.81
CA TYR A 44 1.27 12.99 4.05
C TYR A 44 1.39 13.37 2.57
N LYS A 45 2.55 13.08 1.98
CA LYS A 45 2.71 13.15 0.53
C LYS A 45 1.66 12.23 -0.05
N GLN A 46 0.64 12.82 -0.65
CA GLN A 46 -0.40 12.09 -1.36
C GLN A 46 0.31 11.29 -2.44
N GLU A 47 0.48 10.00 -2.16
CA GLU A 47 1.32 9.19 -3.00
C GLU A 47 0.60 8.99 -4.33
N LEU A 48 1.27 9.35 -5.42
CA LEU A 48 0.69 9.26 -6.75
C LEU A 48 0.37 7.79 -7.03
N MET A 49 -0.93 7.51 -7.23
CA MET A 49 -1.42 6.17 -7.51
C MET A 49 -1.41 5.96 -9.03
N GLU A 50 -0.54 5.06 -9.49
CA GLU A 50 -0.39 4.72 -10.90
C GLU A 50 -1.16 3.43 -11.25
N GLN A 51 -1.61 3.34 -12.49
CA GLN A 51 -2.31 2.16 -12.99
C GLN A 51 -1.29 1.10 -13.44
N CYS A 52 -1.53 -0.16 -13.09
CA CYS A 52 -0.69 -1.26 -13.54
C CYS A 52 -0.86 -1.51 -15.05
N PRO A 53 0.22 -1.73 -15.81
CA PRO A 53 0.13 -2.03 -17.25
C PRO A 53 -0.41 -3.44 -17.56
N TYR A 54 -0.42 -4.36 -16.58
CA TYR A 54 -0.87 -5.75 -16.78
C TYR A 54 -2.33 -5.99 -16.36
N ASP A 55 -2.88 -5.11 -15.52
CA ASP A 55 -4.28 -5.16 -15.08
C ASP A 55 -4.81 -3.75 -14.81
N SER A 56 -5.84 -3.35 -15.56
CA SER A 56 -6.47 -2.03 -15.45
C SER A 56 -7.17 -1.79 -14.12
N HIS A 57 -7.50 -2.83 -13.34
CA HIS A 57 -8.14 -2.70 -12.04
C HIS A 57 -7.14 -2.44 -10.90
N HIS A 58 -5.85 -2.63 -11.16
CA HIS A 58 -4.82 -2.36 -10.18
C HIS A 58 -4.36 -0.90 -10.25
N ARG A 59 -4.60 -0.17 -9.17
CA ARG A 59 -3.90 1.09 -8.87
C ARG A 59 -2.97 0.88 -7.70
N VAL A 60 -1.70 1.21 -7.90
CA VAL A 60 -0.65 1.02 -6.89
C VAL A 60 0.16 2.29 -6.74
N PRO A 61 0.73 2.55 -5.54
CA PRO A 61 1.54 3.73 -5.36
C PRO A 61 2.81 3.70 -6.22
N ALA A 62 3.19 4.84 -6.80
CA ALA A 62 4.32 4.99 -7.72
C ALA A 62 5.62 4.36 -7.21
N ARG A 63 5.93 4.52 -5.90
CA ARG A 63 7.15 3.93 -5.30
C ARG A 63 7.20 2.41 -5.40
N SER A 64 6.04 1.77 -5.50
CA SER A 64 5.89 0.31 -5.48
C SER A 64 5.52 -0.28 -6.84
N LEU A 65 5.28 0.58 -7.85
CA LEU A 65 4.78 0.15 -9.16
C LEU A 65 5.72 -0.86 -9.83
N GLU A 66 7.03 -0.63 -9.78
CA GLU A 66 7.99 -1.52 -10.45
C GLU A 66 8.05 -2.91 -9.79
N LYS A 67 8.01 -2.95 -8.45
CA LYS A 67 7.90 -4.22 -7.71
C LYS A 67 6.57 -4.92 -8.01
N HIS A 68 5.48 -4.16 -8.10
CA HIS A 68 4.19 -4.68 -8.47
C HIS A 68 4.19 -5.28 -9.88
N LYS A 69 4.75 -4.60 -10.89
CA LYS A 69 4.86 -5.10 -12.27
C LYS A 69 5.48 -6.49 -12.34
N ALA A 70 6.59 -6.72 -11.62
CA ALA A 70 7.24 -8.02 -11.56
C ALA A 70 6.30 -9.11 -11.02
N SER A 71 5.61 -8.84 -9.90
CA SER A 71 4.64 -9.80 -9.33
C SER A 71 3.40 -10.00 -10.20
N CYS A 72 2.86 -8.91 -10.76
CA CYS A 72 1.62 -8.91 -11.51
C CYS A 72 1.77 -9.59 -12.87
N SER A 73 2.92 -9.43 -13.53
CA SER A 73 3.23 -10.14 -14.78
C SER A 73 3.33 -11.65 -14.57
N LEU A 74 4.00 -12.09 -13.50
CA LEU A 74 4.09 -13.52 -13.15
C LEU A 74 2.71 -14.12 -12.86
N ARG A 75 1.90 -13.43 -12.07
CA ARG A 75 0.51 -13.86 -11.79
C ARG A 75 -0.35 -13.90 -13.05
N LYS A 76 -0.18 -12.94 -13.97
CA LYS A 76 -0.89 -12.94 -15.26
C LYS A 76 -0.49 -14.12 -16.14
N MET A 77 0.75 -14.60 -16.02
CA MET A 77 1.25 -15.80 -16.69
C MET A 77 0.88 -17.11 -15.98
N GLY A 78 0.12 -17.05 -14.87
CA GLY A 78 -0.38 -18.22 -14.15
C GLY A 78 0.54 -18.75 -13.07
N TYR A 79 1.65 -18.08 -12.76
CA TYR A 79 2.48 -18.44 -11.61
C TYR A 79 1.76 -18.11 -10.30
N SER A 80 1.67 -19.08 -9.40
CA SER A 80 1.04 -18.87 -8.10
C SER A 80 1.90 -17.97 -7.21
N ALA A 81 1.26 -17.29 -6.25
CA ALA A 81 1.94 -16.42 -5.28
C ALA A 81 3.02 -17.17 -4.47
N GLU A 82 2.89 -18.48 -4.31
CA GLU A 82 3.87 -19.35 -3.65
C GLU A 82 5.13 -19.61 -4.50
N GLU A 83 4.99 -19.72 -5.83
CA GLU A 83 6.10 -19.89 -6.79
C GLU A 83 6.85 -18.57 -7.04
N GLU A 84 6.17 -17.44 -6.88
CA GLU A 84 6.75 -16.09 -6.96
C GLU A 84 7.80 -15.85 -5.85
N ASN A 85 7.67 -16.52 -4.69
CA ASN A 85 8.57 -16.38 -3.56
C ASN A 85 9.77 -17.36 -3.62
N THR A 86 9.62 -18.48 -4.33
CA THR A 86 10.73 -19.43 -4.56
C THR A 86 11.65 -18.93 -5.68
N SER A 87 11.08 -18.33 -6.73
CA SER A 87 11.84 -17.76 -7.87
C SER A 87 12.73 -16.57 -7.46
N LYS A 88 12.37 -15.82 -6.41
CA LYS A 88 13.20 -14.75 -5.84
C LYS A 88 14.43 -15.27 -5.07
N LYS A 89 14.50 -16.56 -4.77
CA LYS A 89 15.60 -17.20 -4.02
C LYS A 89 16.62 -17.88 -4.92
N THR A 90 16.33 -18.10 -6.20
CA THR A 90 17.26 -18.72 -7.14
C THR A 90 17.85 -17.67 -8.07
N SER A 91 18.93 -17.03 -7.61
CA SER A 91 19.89 -16.39 -8.52
C SER A 91 20.49 -17.42 -9.48
N PRO A 92 20.77 -17.08 -10.74
CA PRO A 92 21.13 -18.06 -11.76
C PRO A 92 22.63 -18.37 -11.71
N GLN A 93 23.04 -19.31 -10.85
CA GLN A 93 24.28 -20.05 -11.01
C GLN A 93 24.12 -21.50 -10.52
N LYS A 94 23.47 -22.33 -11.34
CA LYS A 94 23.95 -23.68 -11.68
C LYS A 94 22.96 -24.33 -12.63
N VAL A 95 23.17 -24.11 -13.92
CA VAL A 95 22.91 -25.15 -14.90
C VAL A 95 24.11 -26.09 -14.77
N LEU A 96 23.93 -27.28 -14.21
CA LEU A 96 24.76 -28.40 -14.60
C LEU A 96 23.90 -29.65 -14.54
N LEU A 97 23.62 -30.14 -15.75
CA LEU A 97 23.20 -31.48 -16.10
C LEU A 97 23.69 -32.53 -15.09
N SER A 98 22.76 -33.40 -14.70
CA SER A 98 22.94 -34.83 -14.94
C SER A 98 21.59 -35.51 -14.85
N GLU A 99 21.00 -35.72 -16.02
CA GLU A 99 20.06 -36.81 -16.26
C GLU A 99 20.75 -38.16 -15.99
N ASN A 100 19.92 -39.17 -15.71
CA ASN A 100 20.19 -40.62 -15.80
C ASN A 100 20.86 -41.23 -14.55
N THR A 101 20.40 -42.33 -13.96
CA THR A 101 19.38 -43.35 -14.32
C THR A 101 19.16 -44.22 -13.08
N ASP A 102 17.92 -44.67 -12.86
CA ASP A 102 17.59 -45.82 -12.01
C ASP A 102 18.40 -47.06 -12.39
N THR A 103 18.98 -47.76 -11.40
CA THR A 103 18.64 -49.15 -10.99
C THR A 103 19.74 -49.79 -10.10
N PRO A 104 19.39 -50.79 -9.27
CA PRO A 104 20.05 -51.12 -8.02
C PRO A 104 21.09 -52.24 -8.17
N ASN A 105 22.02 -52.36 -7.22
CA ASN A 105 22.83 -53.56 -7.10
C ASN A 105 23.00 -53.99 -5.65
N ASP A 106 22.66 -55.26 -5.43
CA ASP A 106 22.89 -56.09 -4.26
C ASP A 106 24.40 -56.28 -3.97
N ILE A 107 24.66 -57.15 -2.98
CA ILE A 107 25.87 -57.93 -2.67
C ILE A 107 27.01 -57.32 -1.81
N ALA A 108 26.93 -57.69 -0.53
CA ALA A 108 27.86 -58.54 0.23
C ALA A 108 29.16 -57.95 0.84
N GLY A 109 29.31 -58.25 2.14
CA GLY A 109 30.60 -58.53 2.78
C GLY A 109 31.08 -57.51 3.80
N THR A 110 30.89 -57.77 5.09
CA THR A 110 31.92 -58.30 6.01
C THR A 110 31.25 -58.61 7.35
#